data_AF-A0AAV2Z3S0-F1
#
_entry.id   AF-A0AAV2Z3S0-F1
#
_cell.length_a   1.000
_cell.length_b   1.000
_cell.length_c   1.000
_cell.angle_alpha   90.00
_cell.angle_beta   90.00
_cell.angle_gamma   90.00
#
_symmetry.space_group_name_H-M   'P 1'
#
loop_
_entity.id
_entity.type
_entity.pdbx_description
1 polymer ?
#
loop_
_entity_poly.entity_id
_entity_poly.type
_entity_poly.pdbx_seq_one_letter_code
_entity_poly.pdbx_strand_id
1 'polypeptide(L)'
;MATQAKDVVHMYRRILKLAARYPSIKRDAIIRDIKLEFHENKALTDAAVIEQKVLAARAGIAELAQYAGLNPQATNWTVEMGRQSGGQRSNGSNGNVKVVGENKAE
;
A
#
# COMPACT_ATOMS: atom_id res chain seq x y z
N MET A 1 6.00 0.95 27.93
CA MET A 1 5.16 1.79 27.03
C MET A 1 5.93 2.95 26.35
N ALA A 2 7.23 3.18 26.58
CA ALA A 2 7.97 4.29 25.93
C ALA A 2 8.55 3.95 24.54
N THR A 3 8.70 2.67 24.21
CA THR A 3 9.24 2.17 22.94
C THR A 3 8.31 2.48 21.76
N GLN A 4 6.99 2.33 21.95
CA GLN A 4 5.98 2.60 20.92
C GLN A 4 5.99 4.06 20.46
N ALA A 5 6.09 5.02 21.37
CA ALA A 5 6.07 6.44 21.03
C ALA A 5 7.27 6.85 20.16
N LYS A 6 8.46 6.30 20.46
CA LYS A 6 9.65 6.53 19.63
C LYS A 6 9.46 5.93 18.24
N ASP A 7 8.93 4.72 18.13
CA ASP A 7 8.71 4.06 16.84
C ASP A 7 7.70 4.82 15.98
N VAL A 8 6.61 5.32 16.57
CA VAL A 8 5.61 6.15 15.89
C VAL A 8 6.23 7.44 15.35
N VAL A 9 7.10 8.11 16.10
CA VAL A 9 7.79 9.33 15.65
C VAL A 9 8.73 9.03 14.47
N HIS A 10 9.46 7.92 14.49
CA HIS A 10 10.31 7.51 13.37
C HIS A 10 9.46 7.21 12.13
N MET A 11 8.33 6.54 12.32
CA MET A 11 7.38 6.20 11.26
C MET A 11 6.79 7.46 10.61
N TYR A 12 6.32 8.41 11.42
CA TYR A 12 5.84 9.71 10.97
C TYR A 12 6.87 10.45 10.10
N ARG A 13 8.12 10.55 10.59
CA ARG A 13 9.21 11.19 9.83
C ARG A 13 9.48 10.47 8.51
N ARG A 14 9.42 9.14 8.49
CA ARG A 14 9.64 8.35 7.27
C ARG A 14 8.54 8.57 6.25
N ILE A 15 7.27 8.54 6.67
CA ILE A 15 6.11 8.80 5.80
C ILE A 15 6.23 10.18 5.16
N LEU A 16 6.51 11.21 5.95
CA LEU A 16 6.66 12.57 5.41
C LEU A 16 7.78 12.69 4.39
N LYS A 17 8.91 12.01 4.60
CA LYS A 17 10.01 11.99 3.63
C LYS A 17 9.62 11.32 2.31
N LEU A 18 8.85 10.23 2.37
CA LEU A 18 8.37 9.52 1.18
C LEU A 18 7.30 10.34 0.45
N ALA A 19 6.32 10.87 1.18
CA ALA A 19 5.30 11.74 0.64
C ALA A 19 5.89 12.97 -0.05
N ALA A 20 6.95 13.59 0.50
CA ALA A 20 7.64 14.72 -0.12
C ALA A 20 8.26 14.40 -1.50
N ARG A 21 8.59 13.13 -1.77
CA ARG A 21 9.15 12.66 -3.04
C ARG A 21 8.10 12.09 -4.00
N TYR A 22 6.84 12.04 -3.57
CA TYR A 22 5.77 11.43 -4.33
C TYR A 22 5.45 12.28 -5.57
N PRO A 23 5.54 11.71 -6.79
CA PRO A 23 5.32 12.46 -8.03
C PRO A 23 3.81 12.66 -8.30
N SER A 24 3.15 13.50 -7.48
CA SER A 24 1.73 13.82 -7.61
C SER A 24 1.45 15.30 -7.43
N ILE A 25 0.52 15.85 -8.21
CA ILE A 25 0.01 17.21 -8.01
C ILE A 25 -0.70 17.38 -6.66
N LYS A 26 -1.20 16.28 -6.08
CA LYS A 26 -1.86 16.26 -4.76
C LYS A 26 -0.89 16.03 -3.61
N ARG A 27 0.43 16.00 -3.86
CA ARG A 27 1.47 15.74 -2.86
C ARG A 27 1.29 16.60 -1.60
N ASP A 28 1.08 17.90 -1.77
CA ASP A 28 1.02 18.81 -0.63
C ASP A 28 -0.28 18.59 0.18
N ALA A 29 -1.37 18.20 -0.47
CA ALA A 29 -2.59 17.78 0.22
C ALA A 29 -2.35 16.48 1.01
N ILE A 30 -1.73 15.47 0.41
CA ILE A 30 -1.36 14.21 1.07
C ILE A 30 -0.50 14.47 2.32
N ILE A 31 0.51 15.34 2.21
CA ILE A 31 1.36 15.71 3.34
C ILE A 31 0.55 16.39 4.46
N ARG A 32 -0.39 17.27 4.13
CA ARG A 32 -1.25 17.93 5.13
C ARG A 32 -2.13 16.91 5.83
N ASP A 33 -2.75 16.01 5.09
CA ASP A 33 -3.67 15.00 5.64
C ASP A 33 -2.92 14.05 6.58
N ILE A 34 -1.72 13.61 6.21
CA ILE A 34 -0.84 12.81 7.08
C ILE A 34 -0.52 13.55 8.37
N LYS A 35 -0.18 14.84 8.30
CA LYS A 35 0.11 15.64 9.50
C LYS A 35 -1.12 15.78 10.38
N LEU A 36 -2.29 16.00 9.78
CA LEU A 36 -3.56 16.14 10.50
C LEU A 36 -3.91 14.84 11.22
N GLU A 37 -3.87 13.70 10.54
CA GLU A 37 -4.22 12.41 11.15
C GLU A 37 -3.29 12.05 12.32
N PHE A 38 -1.98 12.28 12.20
CA PHE A 38 -1.05 12.05 13.32
C PHE A 38 -1.26 13.02 14.48
N HIS A 39 -1.72 14.24 14.20
CA HIS A 39 -2.01 15.22 15.24
C HIS A 39 -3.29 14.87 16.01
N GLU A 40 -4.37 14.52 15.30
CA GLU A 40 -5.66 14.13 15.88
C GLU A 40 -5.53 12.88 16.75
N ASN A 41 -4.70 11.92 16.31
CA ASN A 41 -4.49 10.65 17.03
C ASN A 41 -3.43 10.73 18.14
N LYS A 42 -2.84 11.91 18.41
CA LYS A 42 -1.78 12.10 19.41
C LYS A 42 -2.22 11.72 20.83
N ALA A 43 -3.50 11.90 21.13
CA ALA A 43 -4.07 11.64 22.45
C ALA A 43 -4.68 10.24 22.60
N LEU A 44 -4.53 9.36 21.59
CA LEU A 44 -5.01 7.99 21.70
C LEU A 44 -4.25 7.23 22.79
N THR A 45 -5.01 6.62 23.69
CA THR A 45 -4.49 5.83 24.83
C THR A 45 -4.77 4.33 24.68
N ASP A 46 -5.70 3.97 23.79
CA ASP A 46 -6.09 2.58 23.54
C ASP A 46 -5.05 1.85 22.68
N ALA A 47 -4.45 0.80 23.25
CA ALA A 47 -3.40 0.01 22.60
C ALA A 47 -3.86 -0.69 21.32
N ALA A 48 -5.11 -1.18 21.26
CA ALA A 48 -5.63 -1.89 20.10
C ALA A 48 -5.80 -0.96 18.90
N VAL A 49 -6.31 0.25 19.16
CA VAL A 49 -6.49 1.28 18.12
C VAL A 49 -5.13 1.80 17.64
N ILE A 50 -4.17 1.99 18.56
CA ILE A 50 -2.80 2.38 18.20
C ILE A 50 -2.18 1.34 17.28
N GLU A 51 -2.30 0.05 17.59
CA GLU A 51 -1.76 -1.03 16.77
C GLU A 51 -2.38 -1.03 15.36
N GLN A 52 -3.70 -0.89 15.26
CA GLN A 52 -4.39 -0.81 13.97
C GLN A 52 -3.90 0.39 13.13
N LYS A 53 -3.74 1.56 13.76
CA LYS A 53 -3.22 2.77 13.09
C LYS A 53 -1.76 2.61 12.68
N VAL A 54 -0.93 1.96 13.50
CA VAL A 54 0.46 1.64 13.17
C VAL A 54 0.54 0.67 11.99
N LEU A 55 -0.32 -0.34 11.92
CA LEU A 55 -0.39 -1.26 10.78
C LEU A 55 -0.78 -0.52 9.49
N ALA A 56 -1.79 0.34 9.54
CA ALA A 56 -2.18 1.18 8.40
C ALA A 56 -1.03 2.09 7.94
N ALA A 57 -0.33 2.74 8.89
CA ALA A 57 0.83 3.59 8.59
C ALA A 57 1.98 2.80 7.92
N ARG A 58 2.23 1.56 8.36
CA ARG A 58 3.22 0.67 7.72
C ARG A 58 2.84 0.31 6.29
N ALA A 59 1.57 0.02 6.03
CA ALA A 59 1.07 -0.24 4.68
C ALA A 59 1.25 0.99 3.77
N GLY A 60 0.89 2.19 4.26
CA GLY A 60 1.08 3.44 3.52
C GLY A 60 2.55 3.76 3.23
N ILE A 61 3.48 3.43 4.15
CA ILE A 61 4.93 3.51 3.87
C ILE A 61 5.32 2.60 2.72
N ALA A 62 4.85 1.35 2.71
CA ALA A 62 5.21 0.39 1.67
C ALA A 62 4.73 0.88 0.31
N GLU A 63 3.49 1.38 0.22
CA GLU A 63 2.93 1.96 -0.99
C GLU A 63 3.72 3.19 -1.45
N LEU A 64 3.90 4.20 -0.59
CA LEU A 64 4.65 5.40 -0.95
C LEU A 64 6.11 5.10 -1.31
N ALA A 65 6.73 4.10 -0.70
CA ALA A 65 8.09 3.67 -1.00
C ALA A 65 8.22 3.07 -2.40
N GLN A 66 7.18 2.41 -2.92
CA GLN A 66 7.16 1.91 -4.31
C GLN A 66 7.33 3.06 -5.31
N TYR A 67 6.74 4.22 -5.01
CA TYR A 67 6.77 5.38 -5.90
C TYR A 67 7.93 6.35 -5.60
N ALA A 68 8.43 6.39 -4.36
CA ALA A 68 9.51 7.30 -3.96
C ALA A 68 10.89 6.92 -4.52
N GLY A 69 11.05 5.71 -5.08
CA GLY A 69 12.26 5.23 -5.76
C GLY A 69 12.25 5.41 -7.29
N LEU A 70 11.23 6.07 -7.84
CA LEU A 70 11.10 6.27 -9.28
C LEU A 70 12.17 7.24 -9.78
N ASN A 71 13.22 6.69 -10.39
CA ASN A 71 14.12 7.45 -11.23
C ASN A 71 13.31 7.98 -12.43
N PRO A 72 13.20 9.30 -12.66
CA PRO A 72 12.47 9.86 -13.79
C PRO A 72 13.01 9.44 -15.17
N GLN A 73 14.19 8.81 -15.25
CA GLN A 73 14.74 8.22 -16.48
C GLN A 73 14.45 6.72 -16.69
N ALA A 74 13.84 6.01 -15.73
CA ALA A 74 13.56 4.59 -15.91
C ALA A 74 12.31 4.40 -16.79
N THR A 75 12.55 4.28 -18.10
CA THR A 75 11.53 4.00 -19.12
C THR A 75 10.84 2.66 -18.84
N ASN A 76 9.51 2.70 -18.84
CA ASN A 76 8.56 1.58 -18.85
C ASN A 76 8.42 0.76 -17.55
N TRP A 77 7.36 1.03 -16.78
CA TRP A 77 6.84 0.06 -15.82
C TRP A 77 5.32 0.17 -15.71
N THR A 78 4.64 -0.97 -15.86
CA THR A 78 3.19 -1.12 -15.79
C THR A 78 2.81 -1.49 -14.36
N VAL A 79 1.90 -0.72 -13.75
CA VAL A 79 1.39 -0.99 -12.40
C VAL A 79 0.23 -1.98 -12.51
N GLU A 80 0.45 -3.24 -12.13
CA GLU A 80 -0.65 -4.13 -11.80
C GLU A 80 -1.12 -3.81 -10.37
N MET A 81 -2.18 -3.00 -10.26
CA MET A 81 -2.88 -2.87 -8.99
C MET A 81 -3.55 -4.22 -8.72
N GLY A 82 -2.90 -5.00 -7.85
CA GLY A 82 -3.40 -6.28 -7.36
C GLY A 82 -4.82 -6.11 -6.86
N ARG A 83 -5.77 -6.52 -7.70
CA ARG A 83 -7.18 -6.68 -7.37
C ARG A 83 -7.19 -7.54 -6.12
N GLN A 84 -7.56 -6.95 -5.00
CA GLN A 84 -8.00 -7.62 -3.79
C GLN A 84 -9.03 -8.68 -4.18
N SER A 85 -8.57 -9.90 -4.44
CA SER A 85 -9.39 -11.07 -4.66
C SER A 85 -9.49 -11.76 -3.31
N GLY A 86 -10.69 -11.70 -2.75
CA GLY A 86 -11.00 -12.25 -1.44
C GLY A 86 -10.77 -13.76 -1.35
N GLY A 87 -10.86 -14.23 -0.11
CA GLY A 87 -11.31 -15.58 0.21
C GLY A 87 -10.40 -16.70 -0.26
N GLN A 88 -9.53 -17.11 0.64
CA GLN A 88 -9.08 -18.49 0.82
C GLN A 88 -10.06 -19.54 0.27
N ARG A 89 -9.56 -20.48 -0.57
CA ARG A 89 -9.54 -21.92 -0.29
C ARG A 89 -8.80 -22.70 -1.39
N SER A 90 -7.90 -23.54 -0.92
CA SER A 90 -7.13 -24.58 -1.58
C SER A 90 -7.95 -25.60 -2.38
N ASN A 91 -7.29 -26.18 -3.40
CA ASN A 91 -7.22 -27.63 -3.70
C ASN A 91 -7.62 -28.03 -5.14
N GLY A 92 -6.69 -28.67 -5.85
CA GLY A 92 -7.04 -29.76 -6.78
C GLY A 92 -6.84 -29.55 -8.28
N SER A 93 -5.75 -30.15 -8.77
CA SER A 93 -5.74 -31.10 -9.90
C SER A 93 -5.68 -30.59 -11.36
N ASN A 94 -4.58 -31.00 -11.98
CA ASN A 94 -4.33 -31.15 -13.42
C ASN A 94 -5.56 -31.52 -14.25
N GLY A 95 -5.81 -30.73 -15.31
CA GLY A 95 -6.78 -31.03 -16.37
C GLY A 95 -6.24 -30.56 -17.72
N ASN A 96 -5.67 -31.51 -18.46
CA ASN A 96 -5.26 -31.39 -19.86
C ASN A 96 -6.49 -31.07 -20.74
N VAL A 97 -6.57 -29.85 -21.30
CA VAL A 97 -7.64 -29.49 -22.26
C VAL A 97 -7.09 -29.55 -23.67
N LYS A 98 -7.42 -30.64 -24.37
CA LYS A 98 -7.18 -30.85 -25.80
C LYS A 98 -8.20 -30.04 -26.60
N VAL A 99 -7.73 -29.05 -27.35
CA VAL A 99 -8.54 -28.24 -28.26
C VAL A 99 -8.86 -29.07 -29.51
N VAL A 100 -10.13 -29.44 -29.72
CA VAL A 100 -10.63 -29.95 -31.01
C VAL A 100 -11.35 -28.80 -31.70
N GLY A 101 -10.81 -28.38 -32.84
CA GLY A 101 -11.41 -27.42 -33.74
C GLY A 101 -12.38 -28.06 -34.74
N GLU A 102 -13.18 -27.16 -35.33
CA GLU A 102 -13.90 -27.27 -36.61
C GLU A 102 -15.11 -28.22 -36.68
N ASN A 103 -16.31 -27.68 -36.96
CA ASN A 103 -16.76 -27.49 -38.35
C ASN A 103 -18.11 -26.74 -38.45
N LYS A 104 -18.28 -26.19 -39.65
CA LYS A 104 -19.27 -25.25 -40.20
C LYS A 104 -20.50 -25.98 -40.78
N ALA A 105 -21.54 -25.20 -41.10
CA ALA A 105 -22.79 -25.51 -41.83
C ALA A 105 -23.90 -26.09 -40.94
N GLU A 106 -25.15 -25.63 -41.02
CA GLU A 106 -25.95 -25.24 -42.19
C GLU A 106 -26.98 -24.15 -41.83
#